data_AF-A0AAN7HE37-F1
#
_entry.id   AF-A0AAN7HE37-F1
#
_cell.length_a   1.000
_cell.length_b   1.000
_cell.length_c   1.000
_cell.angle_alpha   90.00
_cell.angle_beta   90.00
_cell.angle_gamma   90.00
#
_symmetry.space_group_name_H-M   'P 1'
#
loop_
_entity.id
_entity.type
_entity.pdbx_description
1 polymer ?
#
loop_
_entity_poly.entity_id
_entity_poly.type
_entity_poly.pdbx_seq_one_letter_code
_entity_poly.pdbx_strand_id
1 'polypeptide(L)'
;DEGKLMRLKLGLLHEEDLANAHADHQDRVQIVQDILRKMRSFSPPGAVEATARFLDHLWDAVRPRIEQWWAGSSLRPEDVEIRFVFAVPVVWDFATVARMKKAVVKSKIGRFGQRPLDIQYVAEPEAAALATFPSIAQDHSLEIGQTVVICDCGGGTVDVISYEITNLSLVVVKESVAGEGRLLGDIFMRTGLQALVQRKIDAVTSSGTIDEDALDQEVERVWVMLQSATRQALHQPGRSLTLHVDYLNDGRRCRRHQVELHGYAPILPNTDP
;
A
#
# COMPACT_ATOMS: atom_id res chain seq x y z
N ASP A 1 15.77 -15.25 -8.97
CA ASP A 1 15.83 -13.94 -8.28
C ASP A 1 14.68 -12.97 -8.52
N GLU A 2 13.73 -13.24 -9.43
CA GLU A 2 12.58 -12.33 -9.69
C GLU A 2 11.58 -12.20 -8.52
N GLY A 3 11.60 -13.12 -7.55
CA GLY A 3 10.69 -13.11 -6.41
C GLY A 3 11.06 -12.14 -5.27
N LYS A 4 12.34 -11.74 -5.17
CA LYS A 4 12.86 -11.00 -4.00
C LYS A 4 12.49 -9.50 -4.00
N LEU A 5 12.02 -8.94 -5.12
CA LEU A 5 11.64 -7.52 -5.26
C LEU A 5 10.13 -7.27 -5.37
N MET A 6 9.28 -8.30 -5.39
CA MET A 6 7.83 -8.15 -5.64
C MET A 6 7.04 -7.47 -4.51
N ARG A 7 7.64 -7.20 -3.34
CA ARG A 7 6.86 -6.89 -2.13
C ARG A 7 7.43 -5.75 -1.30
N LEU A 8 8.14 -4.82 -1.93
CA LEU A 8 8.66 -3.66 -1.23
C LEU A 8 7.82 -2.40 -1.51
N LYS A 9 6.71 -2.22 -0.77
CA LYS A 9 6.13 -0.87 -0.56
C LYS A 9 6.99 -0.14 0.47
N LEU A 10 8.25 0.12 0.13
CA LEU A 10 9.04 1.18 0.77
C LEU A 10 9.26 2.22 -0.32
N GLY A 11 8.17 2.91 -0.63
CA GLY A 11 8.17 3.94 -1.66
C GLY A 11 9.23 4.98 -1.31
N LEU A 12 10.23 5.09 -2.19
CA LEU A 12 11.20 6.19 -2.25
C LEU A 12 11.91 6.54 -0.94
N LEU A 13 11.89 5.64 0.04
CA LEU A 13 12.39 5.91 1.38
C LEU A 13 13.90 6.17 1.30
N HIS A 14 14.30 7.31 1.81
CA HIS A 14 15.69 7.72 1.96
C HIS A 14 16.13 7.52 3.41
N GLU A 15 17.42 7.35 3.64
CA GLU A 15 17.94 7.17 5.01
C GLU A 15 17.63 8.38 5.91
N GLU A 16 17.52 9.57 5.32
CA GLU A 16 17.13 10.78 6.02
C GLU A 16 15.67 10.73 6.52
N ASP A 17 14.78 10.04 5.81
CA ASP A 17 13.38 9.87 6.21
C ASP A 17 13.29 8.98 7.47
N LEU A 18 14.30 8.14 7.73
CA LEU A 18 14.37 7.27 8.91
C LEU A 18 14.86 8.01 10.17
N ALA A 19 15.56 9.14 10.02
CA ALA A 19 16.06 9.91 11.16
C ALA A 19 14.93 10.51 12.01
N ASN A 20 13.75 10.71 11.40
CA ASN A 20 12.55 11.22 12.06
C ASN A 20 11.60 10.11 12.53
N ALA A 21 11.95 8.83 12.35
CA ALA A 21 11.09 7.74 12.78
C ALA A 21 10.98 7.71 14.33
N HIS A 22 9.75 7.62 14.84
CA HIS A 22 9.47 7.61 16.27
C HIS A 22 10.29 6.55 17.04
N ALA A 23 10.71 6.90 18.26
CA ALA A 23 11.57 6.06 19.13
C ALA A 23 11.04 4.63 19.38
N ASP A 24 9.73 4.41 19.27
CA ASP A 24 9.06 3.11 19.47
C ASP A 24 9.31 2.09 18.33
N HIS A 25 10.13 2.44 17.33
CA HIS A 25 10.31 1.65 16.11
C HIS A 25 11.78 1.34 15.76
N GLN A 26 12.72 1.45 16.70
CA GLN A 26 14.16 1.30 16.40
C GLN A 26 14.51 -0.03 15.71
N ASP A 27 13.95 -1.15 16.15
CA ASP A 27 14.16 -2.46 15.52
C ASP A 27 13.69 -2.49 14.05
N ARG A 28 12.64 -1.72 13.74
CA ARG A 28 12.07 -1.63 12.40
C ARG A 28 12.85 -0.70 11.50
N VAL A 29 13.39 0.39 12.05
CA VAL A 29 14.32 1.27 11.35
C VAL A 29 15.53 0.45 10.87
N GLN A 30 16.07 -0.43 11.72
CA GLN A 30 17.19 -1.29 11.34
C GLN A 30 16.84 -2.22 10.16
N ILE A 31 15.67 -2.86 10.18
CA ILE A 31 15.17 -3.69 9.08
C ILE A 31 15.13 -2.88 7.78
N VAL A 32 14.59 -1.66 7.81
CA VAL A 32 14.52 -0.79 6.62
C VAL A 32 15.92 -0.39 6.13
N GLN A 33 16.84 -0.05 7.05
CA GLN A 33 18.23 0.27 6.68
C GLN A 33 18.94 -0.91 6.01
N ASP A 34 18.74 -2.13 6.51
CA ASP A 34 19.30 -3.35 5.92
C ASP A 34 18.79 -3.55 4.48
N ILE A 35 17.50 -3.32 4.26
CA ILE A 35 16.87 -3.39 2.93
C ILE A 35 17.45 -2.33 2.00
N LEU A 36 17.54 -1.06 2.43
CA LEU A 36 18.12 0.02 1.64
C LEU A 36 19.59 -0.24 1.29
N ARG A 37 20.36 -0.87 2.19
CA ARG A 37 21.73 -1.33 1.92
C ARG A 37 21.77 -2.46 0.88
N LYS A 38 20.95 -3.50 1.04
CA LYS A 38 20.84 -4.60 0.06
C LYS A 38 20.44 -4.08 -1.31
N MET A 39 19.45 -3.18 -1.40
CA MET A 39 19.04 -2.56 -2.67
C MET A 39 20.20 -1.88 -3.39
N ARG A 40 21.00 -1.09 -2.66
CA ARG A 40 22.18 -0.40 -3.21
C ARG A 40 23.25 -1.36 -3.71
N SER A 41 23.41 -2.54 -3.11
CA SER A 41 24.39 -3.54 -3.57
C SER A 41 23.94 -4.30 -4.82
N PHE A 42 22.64 -4.55 -5.01
CA PHE A 42 22.12 -5.32 -6.15
C PHE A 42 21.88 -4.47 -7.41
N SER A 43 21.64 -3.18 -7.26
CA SER A 43 21.56 -2.26 -8.38
C SER A 43 21.87 -0.85 -7.89
N PRO A 44 23.02 -0.24 -8.27
CA PRO A 44 23.19 1.19 -8.14
C PRO A 44 22.27 1.81 -9.19
N PRO A 45 21.04 2.08 -8.76
CA PRO A 45 20.75 3.47 -8.49
C PRO A 45 19.87 3.65 -7.24
N GLY A 46 19.77 4.88 -6.74
CA GLY A 46 19.01 5.18 -5.52
C GLY A 46 17.51 4.87 -5.67
N ALA A 47 16.74 5.12 -4.61
CA ALA A 47 15.31 4.78 -4.57
C ALA A 47 14.53 5.35 -5.76
N VAL A 48 14.87 6.56 -6.24
CA VAL A 48 14.24 7.21 -7.40
C VAL A 48 14.36 6.38 -8.67
N GLU A 49 15.55 5.91 -9.00
CA GLU A 49 15.77 5.14 -10.23
C GLU A 49 15.25 3.70 -10.10
N ALA A 50 15.30 3.10 -8.90
CA ALA A 50 14.63 1.84 -8.65
C ALA A 50 13.11 1.96 -8.91
N THR A 51 12.49 3.03 -8.41
CA THR A 51 11.08 3.36 -8.70
C THR A 51 10.86 3.64 -10.18
N ALA A 52 11.74 4.38 -10.86
CA ALA A 52 11.60 4.63 -12.30
C ALA A 52 11.64 3.33 -13.12
N ARG A 53 12.54 2.40 -12.78
CA ARG A 53 12.58 1.07 -13.41
C ARG A 53 11.33 0.26 -13.12
N PHE A 54 10.81 0.29 -11.89
CA PHE A 54 9.54 -0.35 -11.59
C PHE A 54 8.41 0.21 -12.46
N LEU A 55 8.34 1.54 -12.59
CA LEU A 55 7.38 2.21 -13.47
C LEU A 55 7.55 1.83 -14.95
N ASP A 56 8.78 1.58 -15.41
CA ASP A 56 9.03 1.07 -16.77
C ASP A 56 8.40 -0.30 -16.97
N HIS A 57 8.59 -1.23 -16.02
CA HIS A 57 8.02 -2.58 -16.11
C HIS A 57 6.49 -2.53 -16.00
N LEU A 58 5.95 -1.70 -15.11
CA LEU A 58 4.52 -1.47 -15.00
C LEU A 58 3.95 -0.93 -16.32
N TRP A 59 4.62 0.04 -16.91
CA TRP A 59 4.22 0.62 -18.18
C TRP A 59 4.26 -0.39 -19.32
N ASP A 60 5.33 -1.19 -19.43
CA ASP A 60 5.46 -2.23 -20.44
C ASP A 60 4.35 -3.29 -20.32
N ALA A 61 3.88 -3.57 -19.09
CA ALA A 61 2.77 -4.48 -18.86
C ALA A 61 1.39 -3.89 -19.18
N VAL A 62 1.19 -2.58 -18.94
CA VAL A 62 -0.12 -1.92 -19.09
C VAL A 62 -0.32 -1.34 -20.49
N ARG A 63 0.71 -0.78 -21.11
CA ARG A 63 0.65 -0.10 -22.40
C ARG A 63 -0.01 -0.94 -23.51
N PRO A 64 0.29 -2.25 -23.68
CA PRO A 64 -0.35 -3.04 -24.74
C PRO A 64 -1.88 -3.09 -24.60
N ARG A 65 -2.40 -3.07 -23.36
CA ARG A 65 -3.85 -3.05 -23.11
C ARG A 65 -4.47 -1.72 -23.50
N ILE A 66 -3.78 -0.62 -23.20
CA ILE A 66 -4.19 0.73 -23.59
C ILE A 66 -4.23 0.84 -25.12
N GLU A 67 -3.18 0.38 -25.81
CA GLU A 67 -3.10 0.39 -27.28
C GLU A 67 -4.17 -0.51 -27.92
N GLN A 68 -4.43 -1.68 -27.35
CA GLN A 68 -5.49 -2.58 -27.81
C GLN A 68 -6.88 -1.93 -27.67
N TRP A 69 -7.17 -1.28 -26.54
CA TRP A 69 -8.42 -0.57 -26.34
C TRP A 69 -8.59 0.57 -27.37
N TRP A 70 -7.52 1.34 -27.61
CA TRP A 70 -7.53 2.41 -28.61
C TRP A 70 -7.75 1.90 -30.02
N ALA A 71 -7.10 0.81 -30.42
CA ALA A 71 -7.28 0.21 -31.75
C ALA A 71 -8.72 -0.29 -31.98
N GLY A 72 -9.41 -0.68 -30.90
CA GLY A 72 -10.83 -1.00 -30.92
C GLY A 72 -11.75 0.22 -30.82
N SER A 73 -11.22 1.38 -30.47
CA SER A 73 -11.95 2.65 -30.43
C SER A 73 -11.91 3.33 -31.80
N SER A 74 -12.97 4.03 -32.18
CA SER A 74 -12.95 4.90 -33.38
C SER A 74 -12.15 6.19 -33.16
N LEU A 75 -11.46 6.33 -32.02
CA LEU A 75 -10.72 7.53 -31.63
C LEU A 75 -9.30 7.47 -32.15
N ARG A 76 -8.78 8.61 -32.63
CA ARG A 76 -7.36 8.71 -32.96
C ARG A 76 -6.56 9.01 -31.68
N PRO A 77 -5.27 8.62 -31.61
CA PRO A 77 -4.43 8.94 -30.44
C PRO A 77 -4.41 10.42 -30.10
N GLU A 78 -4.45 11.31 -31.10
CA GLU A 78 -4.50 12.77 -30.92
C GLU A 78 -5.83 13.28 -30.34
N ASP A 79 -6.90 12.49 -30.41
CA ASP A 79 -8.23 12.87 -29.90
C ASP A 79 -8.44 12.47 -28.43
N VAL A 80 -7.45 11.83 -27.81
CA VAL A 80 -7.56 11.26 -26.47
C VAL A 80 -6.53 11.88 -25.54
N GLU A 81 -7.03 12.57 -24.54
CA GLU A 81 -6.22 13.07 -23.43
C GLU A 81 -5.93 11.94 -22.44
N ILE A 82 -4.65 11.67 -22.19
CA ILE A 82 -4.23 10.74 -21.14
C ILE A 82 -3.73 11.51 -19.93
N ARG A 83 -4.37 11.24 -18.79
CA ARG A 83 -3.97 11.67 -17.46
C ARG A 83 -3.42 10.49 -16.67
N PHE A 84 -2.23 10.65 -16.10
CA PHE A 84 -1.65 9.70 -15.16
C PHE A 84 -1.87 10.17 -13.73
N VAL A 85 -2.60 9.40 -12.93
CA VAL A 85 -2.83 9.70 -11.51
C VAL A 85 -2.09 8.69 -10.65
N PHE A 86 -1.20 9.15 -9.79
CA PHE A 86 -0.45 8.31 -8.86
C PHE A 86 -0.97 8.49 -7.43
N ALA A 87 -1.45 7.41 -6.82
CA ALA A 87 -1.72 7.39 -5.40
C ALA A 87 -0.41 7.43 -4.60
N VAL A 88 -0.32 8.30 -3.59
CA VAL A 88 0.84 8.44 -2.71
C VAL A 88 0.40 8.44 -1.24
N PRO A 89 1.22 7.94 -0.30
CA PRO A 89 0.90 8.00 1.12
C PRO A 89 0.62 9.43 1.59
N VAL A 90 -0.40 9.60 2.43
CA VAL A 90 -0.82 10.94 2.92
C VAL A 90 0.25 11.61 3.80
N VAL A 91 1.11 10.82 4.44
CA VAL A 91 2.19 11.30 5.31
C VAL A 91 3.45 11.71 4.57
N TRP A 92 3.49 11.59 3.24
CA TRP A 92 4.65 12.00 2.46
C TRP A 92 4.84 13.52 2.48
N ASP A 93 6.07 13.92 2.82
CA ASP A 93 6.47 15.31 2.71
C ASP A 93 6.70 15.74 1.25
N PHE A 94 6.87 17.04 1.05
CA PHE A 94 7.12 17.62 -0.26
C PHE A 94 8.37 17.03 -0.95
N ALA A 95 9.40 16.67 -0.17
CA ALA A 95 10.64 16.11 -0.71
C ALA A 95 10.40 14.71 -1.29
N THR A 96 9.62 13.87 -0.60
CA THR A 96 9.28 12.50 -1.03
C THR A 96 8.39 12.53 -2.28
N VAL A 97 7.39 13.42 -2.31
CA VAL A 97 6.57 13.63 -3.52
C VAL A 97 7.43 14.13 -4.69
N ALA A 98 8.41 15.01 -4.45
CA ALA A 98 9.34 15.46 -5.49
C ALA A 98 10.23 14.32 -6.02
N ARG A 99 10.66 13.39 -5.15
CA ARG A 99 11.36 12.16 -5.56
C ARG A 99 10.48 11.30 -6.47
N MET A 100 9.18 11.17 -6.19
CA MET A 100 8.23 10.45 -7.04
C MET A 100 8.06 11.10 -8.41
N LYS A 101 7.90 12.43 -8.43
CA LYS A 101 7.88 13.21 -9.68
C LYS A 101 9.12 12.94 -10.53
N LYS A 102 10.31 12.95 -9.90
CA LYS A 102 11.57 12.64 -10.59
C LYS A 102 11.59 11.21 -11.14
N ALA A 103 11.07 10.24 -10.40
CA ALA A 103 10.97 8.85 -10.86
C ALA A 103 10.04 8.70 -12.07
N VAL A 104 8.86 9.34 -12.05
CA VAL A 104 7.90 9.33 -13.17
C VAL A 104 8.50 9.99 -14.42
N VAL A 105 9.17 11.13 -14.28
CA VAL A 105 9.83 11.80 -15.41
C VAL A 105 10.94 10.95 -16.03
N LYS A 106 11.64 10.14 -15.21
CA LYS A 106 12.70 9.25 -15.69
C LYS A 106 12.17 8.01 -16.39
N SER A 107 10.98 7.53 -16.02
CA SER A 107 10.38 6.33 -16.58
C SER A 107 9.83 6.53 -18.00
N LYS A 108 9.40 5.44 -18.64
CA LYS A 108 8.72 5.41 -19.93
C LYS A 108 7.39 6.17 -19.90
N ILE A 109 6.71 6.24 -18.75
CA ILE A 109 5.49 7.04 -18.56
C ILE A 109 5.77 8.52 -18.82
N GLY A 110 6.85 9.06 -18.23
CA GLY A 110 7.28 10.45 -18.43
C GLY A 110 7.73 10.80 -19.86
N ARG A 111 7.79 9.80 -20.76
CA ARG A 111 8.19 9.93 -22.17
C ARG A 111 7.04 9.61 -23.13
N PHE A 112 5.84 9.32 -22.62
CA PHE A 112 4.68 8.97 -23.43
C PHE A 112 3.99 10.21 -24.01
N GLY A 113 3.53 10.14 -25.26
CA GLY A 113 2.69 11.17 -25.88
C GLY A 113 3.38 12.52 -26.17
N GLN A 114 2.57 13.51 -26.55
CA GLN A 114 3.02 14.90 -26.71
C GLN A 114 3.10 15.61 -25.35
N ARG A 115 4.03 16.56 -25.22
CA ARG A 115 4.25 17.30 -23.97
C ARG A 115 3.42 18.59 -23.92
N PRO A 116 2.98 19.03 -22.73
CA PRO A 116 3.20 18.41 -21.41
C PRO A 116 2.24 17.24 -21.11
N LEU A 117 2.76 16.18 -20.47
CA LEU A 117 1.95 15.09 -19.91
C LEU A 117 1.14 15.59 -18.72
N ASP A 118 -0.13 15.21 -18.62
CA ASP A 118 -0.96 15.47 -17.43
C ASP A 118 -0.67 14.40 -16.36
N ILE A 119 0.10 14.78 -15.34
CA ILE A 119 0.48 13.92 -14.22
C ILE A 119 -0.06 14.53 -12.94
N GLN A 120 -0.86 13.75 -12.21
CA GLN A 120 -1.47 14.13 -10.95
C GLN A 120 -1.12 13.14 -9.85
N TYR A 121 -1.26 13.62 -8.62
CA TYR A 121 -1.04 12.84 -7.41
C TYR A 121 -2.28 12.97 -6.53
N VAL A 122 -2.67 11.86 -5.94
CA VAL A 122 -3.81 11.77 -5.03
C VAL A 122 -3.34 11.05 -3.76
N ALA A 123 -3.89 11.39 -2.59
CA ALA A 123 -3.57 10.62 -1.41
C ALA A 123 -4.15 9.20 -1.53
N GLU A 124 -3.39 8.17 -1.14
CA GLU A 124 -3.86 6.78 -1.06
C GLU A 124 -5.23 6.65 -0.35
N PRO A 125 -5.46 7.26 0.83
CA PRO A 125 -6.77 7.17 1.47
C PRO A 125 -7.89 7.88 0.70
N GLU A 126 -7.61 8.93 -0.07
CA GLU A 126 -8.61 9.58 -0.92
C GLU A 126 -8.94 8.70 -2.13
N ALA A 127 -7.94 8.08 -2.75
CA ALA A 127 -8.14 7.11 -3.82
C ALA A 127 -8.96 5.90 -3.32
N ALA A 128 -8.71 5.42 -2.11
CA ALA A 128 -9.49 4.38 -1.47
C ALA A 128 -10.95 4.84 -1.23
N ALA A 129 -11.15 6.04 -0.70
CA ALA A 129 -12.50 6.61 -0.48
C ALA A 129 -13.28 6.71 -1.80
N LEU A 130 -12.66 7.22 -2.87
CA LEU A 130 -13.28 7.33 -4.19
C LEU A 130 -13.66 5.97 -4.78
N ALA A 131 -12.86 4.93 -4.50
CA ALA A 131 -13.13 3.58 -4.98
C ALA A 131 -14.26 2.87 -4.21
N THR A 132 -14.45 3.16 -2.91
CA THR A 132 -15.37 2.40 -2.06
C THR A 132 -16.64 3.15 -1.66
N PHE A 133 -16.60 4.46 -1.46
CA PHE A 133 -17.74 5.18 -0.92
C PHE A 133 -18.97 5.16 -1.84
N PRO A 134 -18.86 5.18 -3.18
CA PRO A 134 -20.04 5.08 -4.04
C PRO A 134 -20.86 3.81 -3.83
N SER A 135 -20.23 2.65 -3.62
CA SER A 135 -20.95 1.40 -3.35
C SER A 135 -21.53 1.39 -1.93
N ILE A 136 -20.75 1.83 -0.94
CA ILE A 136 -21.20 1.90 0.47
C ILE A 136 -22.38 2.89 0.63
N ALA A 137 -22.38 3.99 -0.12
CA ALA A 137 -23.48 4.97 -0.15
C ALA A 137 -24.75 4.41 -0.81
N GLN A 138 -24.63 3.56 -1.84
CA GLN A 138 -25.77 2.87 -2.45
C GLN A 138 -26.46 1.91 -1.46
N ASP A 139 -25.69 1.31 -0.56
CA ASP A 139 -26.21 0.46 0.52
C ASP A 139 -26.80 1.27 1.70
N HIS A 140 -26.98 2.59 1.55
CA HIS A 140 -27.50 3.53 2.57
C HIS A 140 -26.72 3.52 3.89
N SER A 141 -25.45 3.13 3.87
CA SER A 141 -24.63 2.99 5.08
C SER A 141 -23.72 4.18 5.38
N LEU A 142 -23.78 5.23 4.54
CA LEU A 142 -23.06 6.50 4.75
C LEU A 142 -24.04 7.67 4.90
N GLU A 143 -23.84 8.48 5.93
CA GLU A 143 -24.61 9.70 6.21
C GLU A 143 -23.72 10.94 6.28
N ILE A 144 -24.27 12.11 5.97
CA ILE A 144 -23.57 13.40 6.17
C ILE A 144 -23.33 13.60 7.68
N GLY A 145 -22.12 14.04 8.04
CA GLY A 145 -21.68 14.19 9.43
C GLY A 145 -21.13 12.90 10.05
N GLN A 146 -21.24 11.76 9.36
CA GLN A 146 -20.59 10.53 9.78
C GLN A 146 -19.07 10.63 9.57
N THR A 147 -18.31 10.08 10.53
CA THR A 147 -16.86 9.92 10.40
C THR A 147 -16.52 8.52 9.93
N VAL A 148 -15.74 8.42 8.86
CA VAL A 148 -15.18 7.17 8.34
C VAL A 148 -13.69 7.15 8.63
N VAL A 149 -13.18 6.00 9.07
CA VAL A 149 -11.74 5.77 9.23
C VAL A 149 -11.26 4.88 8.11
N ILE A 150 -10.23 5.32 7.41
CA ILE A 150 -9.53 4.54 6.38
C ILE A 150 -8.20 4.09 6.97
N CYS A 151 -7.95 2.78 6.89
CA CYS A 151 -6.73 2.13 7.37
C CYS A 151 -6.09 1.38 6.18
N ASP A 152 -5.06 1.98 5.58
CA ASP A 152 -4.26 1.33 4.54
C ASP A 152 -3.14 0.52 5.19
N CYS A 153 -3.36 -0.80 5.29
CA CYS A 153 -2.39 -1.76 5.80
C CYS A 153 -1.53 -2.31 4.67
N GLY A 154 -0.55 -1.53 4.22
CA GLY A 154 0.35 -1.87 3.14
C GLY A 154 1.51 -2.79 3.54
N GLY A 155 2.46 -2.95 2.62
CA GLY A 155 3.61 -3.84 2.83
C GLY A 155 4.72 -3.24 3.70
N GLY A 156 4.98 -1.92 3.58
CA GLY A 156 5.94 -1.23 4.44
C GLY A 156 5.30 -0.33 5.50
N THR A 157 4.15 0.27 5.19
CA THR A 157 3.47 1.22 6.07
C THR A 157 2.07 0.74 6.43
N VAL A 158 1.61 1.18 7.60
CA VAL A 158 0.18 1.27 7.91
C VAL A 158 -0.14 2.74 8.06
N ASP A 159 -1.06 3.22 7.24
CA ASP A 159 -1.49 4.62 7.20
C ASP A 159 -2.96 4.70 7.61
N VAL A 160 -3.27 5.54 8.59
CA VAL A 160 -4.62 5.72 9.15
C VAL A 160 -5.03 7.17 9.05
N ILE A 161 -6.23 7.41 8.54
CA ILE A 161 -6.82 8.74 8.47
C ILE A 161 -8.33 8.66 8.71
N SER A 162 -8.91 9.74 9.23
CA SER A 162 -10.34 9.87 9.45
C SER A 162 -10.93 11.03 8.66
N TYR A 163 -12.06 10.78 8.03
CA TYR A 163 -12.80 11.72 7.21
C TYR A 163 -14.22 11.88 7.71
N GLU A 164 -14.67 13.12 7.89
CA GLU A 164 -16.07 13.46 8.03
C GLU A 164 -16.71 13.61 6.64
N ILE A 165 -17.84 12.94 6.42
CA ILE A 165 -18.59 13.03 5.18
C ILE A 165 -19.36 14.34 5.16
N THR A 166 -19.04 15.21 4.21
CA THR A 166 -19.72 16.51 4.05
C THR A 166 -20.72 16.52 2.89
N ASN A 167 -20.55 15.62 1.91
CA ASN A 167 -21.48 15.46 0.79
C ASN A 167 -21.42 14.04 0.21
N LEU A 168 -22.59 13.43 -0.03
CA LEU A 168 -22.74 12.08 -0.59
C LEU A 168 -22.81 12.06 -2.13
N SER A 169 -23.21 13.14 -2.80
CA SER A 169 -23.39 13.13 -4.26
C SER A 169 -22.08 13.18 -5.06
N LEU A 170 -20.99 13.62 -4.44
CA LEU A 170 -19.64 13.70 -5.01
C LEU A 170 -18.54 13.20 -4.05
N VAL A 171 -18.90 12.47 -2.99
CA VAL A 171 -18.01 12.02 -1.90
C VAL A 171 -17.02 13.12 -1.51
N VAL A 172 -17.54 14.21 -0.96
CA VAL A 172 -16.69 15.29 -0.42
C VAL A 172 -16.42 14.98 1.04
N VAL A 173 -15.15 14.75 1.34
CA VAL A 173 -14.67 14.44 2.68
C VAL A 173 -13.88 15.61 3.26
N LYS A 174 -13.96 15.76 4.58
CA LYS A 174 -13.11 16.67 5.34
C LYS A 174 -12.28 15.87 6.33
N GLU A 175 -10.97 16.06 6.33
CA GLU A 175 -10.10 15.45 7.32
C GLU A 175 -10.51 15.87 8.74
N SER A 176 -10.81 14.88 9.60
CA SER A 176 -11.22 15.13 10.99
C SER A 176 -10.01 15.38 11.89
N VAL A 177 -8.94 14.61 11.70
CA VAL A 177 -7.63 14.77 12.34
C VAL A 177 -6.54 14.40 11.33
N ALA A 178 -5.35 14.98 11.51
CA ALA A 178 -4.18 14.69 10.70
C ALA A 178 -3.94 13.17 10.61
N GLY A 179 -3.84 12.64 9.40
CA GLY A 179 -3.48 11.25 9.16
C GLY A 179 -2.12 10.88 9.76
N GLU A 180 -1.97 9.63 10.19
CA GLU A 180 -0.73 9.08 10.74
C GLU A 180 -0.30 7.84 9.98
N GLY A 181 1.00 7.71 9.75
CA GLY A 181 1.62 6.62 9.01
C GLY A 181 2.80 6.08 9.78
N ARG A 182 2.89 4.75 9.91
CA ARG A 182 3.96 4.08 10.66
C ARG A 182 4.54 2.92 9.89
N LEU A 183 5.80 2.60 10.19
CA LEU A 183 6.49 1.39 9.73
C LEU A 183 5.91 0.16 10.43
N LEU A 184 4.75 -0.29 9.97
CA LEU A 184 3.93 -1.36 10.54
C LEU A 184 3.47 -2.39 9.50
N GLY A 185 3.92 -2.26 8.24
CA GLY A 185 3.46 -3.10 7.15
C GLY A 185 3.87 -4.58 7.24
N ASP A 186 3.41 -5.37 6.27
CA ASP A 186 3.60 -6.82 6.19
C ASP A 186 5.05 -7.28 6.33
N ILE A 187 6.01 -6.46 5.90
CA ILE A 187 7.44 -6.77 5.96
C ILE A 187 7.91 -7.05 7.38
N PHE A 188 7.41 -6.31 8.37
CA PHE A 188 7.80 -6.51 9.77
C PHE A 188 7.19 -7.77 10.36
N MET A 189 5.96 -8.10 9.95
CA MET A 189 5.33 -9.36 10.32
C MET A 189 6.09 -10.55 9.72
N ARG A 190 6.52 -10.44 8.45
CA ARG A 190 7.31 -11.45 7.76
C ARG A 190 8.69 -11.64 8.41
N THR A 191 9.39 -10.57 8.77
CA THR A 191 10.66 -10.68 9.52
C THR A 191 10.47 -11.40 10.86
N GLY A 192 9.40 -11.08 11.59
CA GLY A 192 9.05 -11.79 12.83
C GLY A 192 8.74 -13.27 12.60
N LEU A 193 8.01 -13.60 11.52
CA LEU A 193 7.71 -14.98 11.15
C LEU A 193 8.98 -15.75 10.77
N GLN A 194 9.88 -15.15 9.97
CA GLN A 194 11.15 -15.74 9.61
C GLN A 194 11.99 -16.07 10.83
N ALA A 195 12.10 -15.14 11.79
CA ALA A 195 12.79 -15.39 13.05
C ALA A 195 12.13 -16.50 13.90
N LEU A 196 10.81 -16.64 13.83
CA LEU A 196 10.10 -17.73 14.52
C LEU A 196 10.32 -19.08 13.85
N VAL A 197 10.25 -19.15 12.52
CA VAL A 197 10.49 -20.36 11.74
C VAL A 197 11.92 -20.84 11.94
N GLN A 198 12.90 -19.94 11.83
CA GLN A 198 14.31 -20.24 12.09
C GLN A 198 14.50 -20.86 13.48
N ARG A 199 14.00 -20.20 14.54
CA ARG A 199 14.10 -20.73 15.91
C ARG A 199 13.48 -22.10 16.09
N LYS A 200 12.36 -22.38 15.41
CA LYS A 200 11.71 -23.70 15.47
C LYS A 200 12.54 -24.77 14.75
N ILE A 201 13.17 -24.43 13.63
CA ILE A 201 14.07 -25.32 12.89
C ILE A 201 15.33 -25.61 13.71
N ASP A 202 15.93 -24.58 14.33
CA ASP A 202 17.12 -24.73 15.18
C ASP A 202 16.83 -25.65 16.38
N ALA A 203 15.63 -25.54 16.96
CA ALA A 203 15.23 -26.37 18.09
C ALA A 203 15.08 -27.87 17.74
N VAL A 204 14.84 -28.21 16.46
CA VAL A 204 14.68 -29.60 16.00
C VAL A 204 15.89 -30.15 15.26
N THR A 205 16.84 -29.30 14.87
CA THR A 205 17.99 -29.67 14.04
C THR A 205 19.27 -29.59 14.87
N SER A 206 19.80 -30.73 15.31
CA SER A 206 20.94 -30.77 16.25
C SER A 206 22.31 -30.34 15.67
N SER A 207 22.46 -30.08 14.37
CA SER A 207 23.78 -29.69 13.80
C SER A 207 23.78 -29.02 12.41
N GLY A 208 22.63 -28.61 11.87
CA GLY A 208 22.55 -28.05 10.51
C GLY A 208 22.02 -26.63 10.49
N THR A 209 22.76 -25.71 9.87
CA THR A 209 22.23 -24.40 9.46
C THR A 209 21.34 -24.62 8.25
N ILE A 210 20.08 -24.18 8.30
CA ILE A 210 19.23 -24.17 7.11
C ILE A 210 19.78 -23.15 6.10
N ASP A 211 19.75 -23.51 4.82
CA ASP A 211 20.08 -22.58 3.74
C ASP A 211 19.05 -21.44 3.66
N GLU A 212 19.50 -20.23 3.31
CA GLU A 212 18.66 -19.02 3.31
C GLU A 212 17.48 -19.15 2.34
N ASP A 213 17.68 -19.76 1.16
CA ASP A 213 16.59 -19.95 0.19
C ASP A 213 15.59 -21.02 0.66
N ALA A 214 16.07 -22.06 1.36
CA ALA A 214 15.20 -23.06 1.97
C ALA A 214 14.36 -22.49 3.13
N LEU A 215 14.95 -21.61 3.94
CA LEU A 215 14.23 -20.87 4.98
C LEU A 215 13.16 -19.96 4.37
N ASP A 216 13.51 -19.18 3.35
CA ASP A 216 12.59 -18.27 2.66
C ASP A 216 11.39 -19.02 2.07
N GLN A 217 11.62 -20.18 1.45
CA GLN A 217 10.55 -21.03 0.92
C GLN A 217 9.62 -21.54 2.03
N GLU A 218 10.18 -21.97 3.16
CA GLU A 218 9.39 -22.44 4.29
C GLU A 218 8.58 -21.31 4.94
N VAL A 219 9.18 -20.12 5.07
CA VAL A 219 8.47 -18.92 5.54
C VAL A 219 7.31 -18.56 4.62
N GLU A 220 7.51 -18.59 3.30
CA GLU A 220 6.43 -18.31 2.35
C GLU A 220 5.32 -19.37 2.44
N ARG A 221 5.67 -20.64 2.58
CA ARG A 221 4.71 -21.73 2.75
C ARG A 221 3.85 -21.51 4.00
N VAL A 222 4.48 -21.20 5.14
CA VAL A 222 3.78 -20.91 6.41
C VAL A 222 2.94 -19.64 6.29
N TRP A 223 3.46 -18.61 5.62
CA TRP A 223 2.74 -17.36 5.38
C TRP A 223 1.44 -17.58 4.61
N VAL A 224 1.50 -18.30 3.49
CA VAL A 224 0.32 -18.64 2.66
C VAL A 224 -0.69 -19.47 3.45
N MET A 225 -0.22 -20.41 4.28
CA MET A 225 -1.08 -21.19 5.16
C MET A 225 -1.84 -20.30 6.16
N LEU A 226 -1.14 -19.39 6.84
CA LEU A 226 -1.73 -18.46 7.81
C LEU A 226 -2.74 -17.52 7.17
N GLN A 227 -2.42 -16.98 5.98
CA GLN A 227 -3.36 -16.15 5.22
C GLN A 227 -4.62 -16.92 4.84
N SER A 228 -4.49 -18.17 4.40
CA SER A 228 -5.62 -19.01 4.01
C SER A 228 -6.54 -19.32 5.20
N ALA A 229 -5.95 -19.71 6.34
CA ALA A 229 -6.68 -19.94 7.58
C ALA A 229 -7.40 -18.68 8.07
N THR A 230 -6.74 -17.52 7.98
CA THR A 230 -7.32 -16.22 8.38
C THR A 230 -8.49 -15.84 7.48
N ARG A 231 -8.35 -15.95 6.16
CA ARG A 231 -9.47 -15.71 5.21
C ARG A 231 -10.64 -16.63 5.49
N GLN A 232 -10.39 -17.93 5.66
CA GLN A 232 -11.45 -18.89 5.98
C GLN A 232 -12.16 -18.53 7.28
N ALA A 233 -11.43 -18.06 8.29
CA ALA A 233 -12.00 -17.59 9.55
C ALA A 233 -12.85 -16.32 9.38
N LEU A 234 -12.45 -15.37 8.53
CA LEU A 234 -13.16 -14.11 8.29
C LEU A 234 -14.40 -14.26 7.39
N HIS A 235 -14.42 -15.26 6.50
CA HIS A 235 -15.57 -15.53 5.63
C HIS A 235 -16.69 -16.32 6.32
N GLN A 236 -16.52 -16.76 7.57
CA GLN A 236 -17.59 -17.42 8.31
C GLN A 236 -18.66 -16.40 8.73
N PRO A 237 -19.94 -16.61 8.37
CA PRO A 237 -21.03 -15.72 8.77
C PRO A 237 -21.06 -15.56 10.30
N GLY A 238 -21.13 -14.32 10.78
CA GLY A 238 -21.23 -14.00 12.21
C GLY A 238 -19.90 -13.90 12.96
N ARG A 239 -18.74 -13.99 12.29
CA ARG A 239 -17.46 -13.59 12.90
C ARG A 239 -17.19 -12.12 12.63
N SER A 240 -17.18 -11.31 13.70
CA SER A 240 -16.66 -9.95 13.69
C SER A 240 -15.24 -9.93 14.24
N LEU A 241 -14.35 -9.17 13.61
CA LEU A 241 -13.11 -8.75 14.27
C LEU A 241 -13.39 -7.43 14.97
N THR A 242 -13.22 -7.37 16.28
CA THR A 242 -13.35 -6.12 17.02
C THR A 242 -12.04 -5.34 16.99
N LEU A 243 -12.02 -4.22 16.29
CA LEU A 243 -10.95 -3.23 16.42
C LEU A 243 -11.31 -2.24 17.53
N HIS A 244 -10.39 -2.07 18.46
CA HIS A 244 -10.46 -0.99 19.44
C HIS A 244 -9.80 0.24 18.83
N VAL A 245 -10.62 1.21 18.42
CA VAL A 245 -10.13 2.49 17.93
C VAL A 245 -10.23 3.50 19.05
N ASP A 246 -9.09 4.02 19.46
CA ASP A 246 -8.93 5.06 20.47
C ASP A 246 -8.67 6.38 19.73
N TYR A 247 -9.64 7.30 19.71
CA TYR A 247 -9.46 8.63 19.12
C TYR A 247 -9.57 9.75 20.17
N LEU A 248 -8.78 10.81 19.97
CA LEU A 248 -8.81 12.01 20.79
C LEU A 248 -9.98 12.89 20.37
N ASN A 249 -10.93 13.11 21.26
CA ASN A 249 -11.92 14.16 21.11
C ASN A 249 -11.45 15.43 21.87
N ASP A 250 -11.37 16.56 21.16
CA ASP A 250 -10.98 17.88 21.69
C ASP A 250 -9.67 17.88 22.51
N GLY A 251 -8.71 17.02 22.15
CA GLY A 251 -7.39 16.94 22.79
C GLY A 251 -7.40 16.52 24.28
N ARG A 252 -8.54 16.05 24.82
CA ARG A 252 -8.69 15.79 26.26
C ARG A 252 -9.37 14.48 26.65
N ARG A 253 -10.08 13.80 25.74
CA ARG A 253 -10.72 12.51 26.04
C ARG A 253 -10.53 11.49 24.93
N CYS A 254 -9.89 10.37 25.28
CA CYS A 254 -9.86 9.17 24.47
C CYS A 254 -11.20 8.44 24.60
N ARG A 255 -11.96 8.29 23.51
CA ARG A 255 -13.14 7.39 23.50
C ARG A 255 -12.77 6.12 22.74
N ARG A 256 -12.90 4.98 23.40
CA ARG A 256 -12.74 3.67 22.79
C ARG A 256 -14.01 3.29 22.04
N HIS A 257 -13.90 3.11 20.72
CA HIS A 257 -14.97 2.51 19.92
C HIS A 257 -14.59 1.08 19.56
N GLN A 258 -15.57 0.18 19.64
CA GLN A 258 -15.48 -1.15 19.06
C GLN A 258 -16.03 -1.07 17.64
N VAL A 259 -15.17 -1.32 16.66
CA VAL A 259 -15.58 -1.46 15.26
C VAL A 259 -15.63 -2.94 14.95
N GLU A 260 -16.79 -3.44 14.56
CA GLU A 260 -16.93 -4.81 14.04
C GLU A 260 -16.59 -4.83 12.56
N LEU A 261 -15.53 -5.55 12.21
CA LEU A 261 -15.23 -5.83 10.81
C LEU A 261 -16.10 -7.00 10.36
N HIS A 262 -17.01 -6.74 9.43
CA HIS A 262 -17.71 -7.76 8.66
C HIS A 262 -16.94 -7.98 7.36
N GLY A 263 -16.63 -9.23 7.02
CA GLY A 263 -15.98 -9.54 5.76
C GLY A 263 -16.90 -9.21 4.58
N TYR A 264 -16.62 -8.12 3.87
CA TYR A 264 -17.26 -7.85 2.58
C TYR A 264 -16.61 -8.73 1.51
N ALA A 265 -17.42 -9.41 0.70
CA ALA A 265 -16.92 -10.07 -0.49
C ALA A 265 -16.25 -9.01 -1.38
N PRO A 266 -15.08 -9.30 -1.99
CA PRO A 266 -14.44 -8.34 -2.87
C PRO A 266 -15.41 -7.97 -3.99
N ILE A 267 -15.67 -6.67 -4.16
CA ILE A 267 -16.30 -6.14 -5.37
C ILE A 267 -15.23 -6.26 -6.46
N LEU A 268 -15.08 -7.46 -7.02
CA LEU A 268 -14.42 -7.60 -8.30
C LEU A 268 -15.36 -6.95 -9.33
N PRO A 269 -14.88 -6.04 -10.19
CA PRO A 269 -15.68 -5.63 -11.33
C PRO A 269 -16.08 -6.90 -12.07
N ASN A 270 -17.37 -7.05 -12.37
CA ASN A 270 -17.88 -8.14 -13.21
C ASN A 270 -16.97 -8.25 -14.44
N THR A 271 -16.10 -9.26 -14.45
CA THR A 271 -15.43 -9.70 -15.66
C THR A 271 -16.43 -10.61 -16.36
N ASP A 272 -17.50 -10.01 -16.91
CA ASP A 272 -18.20 -10.63 -18.02
C ASP A 272 -17.55 -10.11 -19.32
N PRO A 273 -17.35 -11.00 -20.31
CA PRO A 273 -16.56 -10.75 -21.52
C PRO A 273 -17.16 -9.72 -22.47
#